data_AF-A0A947F031-F1
#
_entry.id   AF-A0A947F031-F1
#
_cell.length_a   1.000
_cell.length_b   1.000
_cell.length_c   1.000
_cell.angle_alpha   90.00
_cell.angle_beta   90.00
_cell.angle_gamma   90.00
#
_symmetry.space_group_name_H-M   'P 1'
#
loop_
_entity.id
_entity.type
_entity.pdbx_description
1 polymer ?
#
loop_
_entity_poly.entity_id
_entity_poly.type
_entity_poly.pdbx_seq_one_letter_code
_entity_poly.pdbx_strand_id
1 'polypeptide(L)' 'DTLLHEDQSTYIPAGNMHRLENPGVIPLVLIEVQIGSYLGEDDIVRYEDVYGRNK' A
#
# COMPACT_ATOMS: atom_id res chain seq x y z
N ASP A 1 6.85 -11.75 4.84
CA ASP A 1 5.87 -11.71 3.76
C ASP A 1 4.54 -12.28 4.20
N THR A 2 3.47 -11.53 3.98
CA THR A 2 2.09 -11.94 4.24
C THR A 2 1.41 -12.10 2.88
N LEU A 3 0.94 -13.31 2.56
CA LEU A 3 0.14 -13.56 1.37
C LEU A 3 -1.35 -13.47 1.75
N LEU A 4 -2.11 -12.68 1.00
CA LEU A 4 -3.55 -12.54 1.18
C LEU A 4 -4.29 -13.15 -0.02
N HIS A 5 -5.45 -13.73 0.28
CA HIS A 5 -6.41 -14.23 -0.70
C HIS A 5 -7.64 -13.31 -0.79
N GLU A 6 -8.53 -13.60 -1.73
CA GLU A 6 -9.83 -12.93 -1.85
C GLU A 6 -10.58 -12.92 -0.50
N ASP A 7 -11.29 -11.83 -0.22
CA ASP A 7 -11.99 -11.53 1.03
C ASP A 7 -11.12 -11.46 2.30
N GLN A 8 -9.79 -11.48 2.18
CA GLN A 8 -8.88 -11.26 3.30
C GLN A 8 -8.45 -9.80 3.41
N SER A 9 -8.19 -9.37 4.65
CA SER A 9 -7.66 -8.05 4.95
C SER A 9 -6.52 -8.16 5.95
N THR A 10 -5.69 -7.12 6.00
CA THR A 10 -4.65 -6.98 7.00
C THR A 10 -4.55 -5.54 7.45
N TYR A 11 -4.10 -5.32 8.69
CA TYR A 11 -3.82 -4.00 9.20
C TYR A 11 -2.33 -3.71 9.02
N ILE A 12 -2.02 -2.54 8.47
CA ILE A 12 -0.66 -2.05 8.32
C ILE A 12 -0.47 -0.96 9.37
N PRO A 13 0.34 -1.20 10.43
CA PRO A 13 0.52 -0.20 11.47
C PRO A 13 1.32 0.99 10.95
N ALA A 14 1.07 2.18 11.50
CA ALA A 14 1.78 3.40 11.16
C ALA A 14 3.31 3.23 11.22
N GLY A 15 4.01 3.81 10.26
CA GLY A 15 5.48 3.72 10.14
C GLY A 15 6.01 2.39 9.60
N ASN A 16 5.16 1.38 9.35
CA ASN A 16 5.63 0.16 8.71
C ASN A 16 5.87 0.38 7.22
N MET A 17 7.12 0.16 6.80
CA MET A 17 7.46 0.06 5.39
C MET A 17 6.78 -1.19 4.80
N HIS A 18 6.02 -1.00 3.74
CA HIS A 18 5.29 -2.07 3.07
C HIS A 18 5.25 -1.82 1.56
N ARG A 19 5.05 -2.90 0.80
CA ARG A 19 4.84 -2.88 -0.65
C ARG A 19 3.75 -3.87 -0.99
N LEU A 20 2.88 -3.49 -1.93
CA LEU A 20 1.79 -4.33 -2.41
C LEU A 20 2.17 -4.85 -3.80
N GLU A 21 1.96 -6.15 -3.99
CA GLU A 21 2.23 -6.84 -5.25
C GLU A 21 1.09 -7.81 -5.55
N ASN A 22 0.68 -7.88 -6.81
CA ASN A 22 -0.22 -8.93 -7.29
C ASN A 22 0.64 -10.01 -7.98
N PRO A 23 0.93 -11.14 -7.33
CA PRO A 23 1.69 -12.24 -7.93
C PRO A 23 0.84 -13.06 -8.94
N GLY A 24 -0.47 -12.82 -8.98
CA GLY A 24 -1.39 -13.50 -9.87
C GLY A 24 -1.37 -12.96 -11.31
N VAL A 25 -1.91 -13.74 -12.23
CA VAL A 25 -2.07 -13.36 -13.65
C VAL A 25 -3.42 -12.69 -13.94
N ILE A 26 -4.31 -12.64 -12.95
CA ILE A 26 -5.63 -12.02 -13.05
C ILE A 26 -5.56 -10.61 -12.44
N PRO A 27 -6.17 -9.59 -13.07
CA PRO A 27 -6.25 -8.26 -12.48
C PRO A 27 -6.90 -8.29 -11.10
N LEU A 28 -6.23 -7.68 -10.12
CA LEU A 28 -6.71 -7.57 -8.74
C LEU A 28 -7.26 -6.16 -8.51
N VAL A 29 -8.41 -6.08 -7.83
CA VAL A 29 -8.92 -4.82 -7.28
C VAL A 29 -8.59 -4.80 -5.79
N LEU A 30 -7.89 -3.75 -5.36
CA LEU A 30 -7.52 -3.54 -3.97
C LEU A 30 -8.25 -2.31 -3.42
N ILE A 31 -8.68 -2.39 -2.16
CA ILE A 31 -9.21 -1.26 -1.42
C ILE A 31 -8.22 -0.97 -0.28
N GLU A 32 -7.64 0.23 -0.29
CA GLU A 32 -6.84 0.74 0.82
C GLU A 32 -7.68 1.75 1.61
N VAL A 33 -7.72 1.59 2.94
CA VAL A 33 -8.38 2.53 3.84
C VAL A 33 -7.35 3.13 4.77
N GLN A 34 -7.10 4.43 4.62
CA GLN A 34 -6.20 5.18 5.47
C GLN A 34 -6.97 5.79 6.64
N ILE A 35 -6.43 5.67 7.85
CA ILE A 35 -7.08 6.11 9.09
C ILE A 35 -6.07 6.92 9.89
N GLY A 36 -6.41 8.16 10.21
CA GLY A 36 -5.55 9.07 10.96
C GLY A 36 -6.16 10.45 11.07
N SER A 37 -5.57 11.30 11.92
CA SER A 37 -5.96 12.72 12.03
C SER A 37 -5.43 13.56 10.86
N TYR A 38 -4.43 13.06 10.15
CA TYR A 38 -3.80 13.70 9.00
C TYR A 38 -3.41 12.62 7.99
N LEU A 39 -3.70 12.84 6.71
CA LEU A 39 -3.49 11.89 5.61
C LEU A 39 -2.92 12.63 4.37
N GLY A 40 -2.06 13.61 4.62
CA GLY A 40 -1.42 14.40 3.56
C GLY A 40 -0.39 13.59 2.78
N GLU A 41 -0.10 14.02 1.56
CA GLU A 41 0.94 13.42 0.71
C GLU A 41 2.35 13.53 1.30
N ASP A 42 2.58 14.53 2.15
CA ASP A 42 3.81 14.77 2.90
C ASP A 42 3.99 13.84 4.10
N ASP A 43 2.91 13.17 4.55
CA ASP A 43 2.97 12.11 5.57
C ASP A 43 3.38 10.75 4.97
N ILE A 44 3.54 10.67 3.63
CA ILE A 44 3.89 9.44 2.93
C ILE A 44 5.38 9.47 2.55
N VAL A 45 6.19 8.67 3.23
CA VAL A 45 7.59 8.43 2.87
C VAL A 45 7.69 7.37 1.77
N ARG A 46 8.15 7.77 0.58
CA ARG A 46 8.34 6.88 -0.57
C ARG A 46 9.81 6.52 -0.72
N TYR A 47 10.14 5.25 -0.49
CA TYR A 47 11.52 4.75 -0.58
C TYR A 47 11.97 4.49 -2.01
N GLU A 48 11.05 4.09 -2.89
CA GLU A 48 11.29 3.89 -4.32
C GLU A 48 10.16 4.53 -5.13
N ASP A 49 10.52 5.34 -6.12
CA ASP A 49 9.56 5.94 -7.05
C ASP A 49 9.87 5.51 -8.49
N VAL A 50 9.53 4.27 -8.79
CA VAL A 50 9.64 3.72 -10.16
C VAL A 50 8.63 4.33 -11.15
N TYR A 51 7.72 5.17 -10.66
CA TYR A 51 6.66 5.81 -11.45
C TYR A 51 6.93 7.29 -11.73
N GLY A 52 8.04 7.86 -11.23
CA GLY A 52 8.49 9.22 -11.54
C GLY A 52 7.52 10.32 -11.12
N ARG A 53 6.87 10.17 -9.96
CA ARG A 53 5.89 11.12 -9.42
C ARG A 53 6.54 12.34 -8.77
N ASN A 54 7.80 12.20 -8.34
CA ASN A 54 8.61 13.33 -7.89
C ASN A 54 9.44 13.91 -9.05
N LYS A 55 9.22 15.19 -9.35
CA LYS A 55 10.10 16.07 -10.12
C LYS A 55 10.56 17.20 -9.23
#